data_AF-A0A560WIR8-F1
#
_entry.id   AF-A0A560WIR8-F1
#
_cell.length_a   1.000
_cell.length_b   1.000
_cell.length_c   1.000
_cell.angle_alpha   90.00
_cell.angle_beta   90.00
_cell.angle_gamma   90.00
#
_symmetry.space_group_name_H-M   'P 1'
#
loop_
_entity.id
_entity.type
_entity.pdbx_description
1 polymer ?
#
loop_
_entity_poly.entity_id
_entity_poly.type
_entity_poly.pdbx_seq_one_letter_code
_entity_poly.pdbx_strand_id
1 'polypeptide(L)'
;MLFGGPHQSLPSFQRAGVQPGDHIYPVRAHRARLHVLGVLEVARIVPYENAGSALPDDDYVKLLDWRPLKTGCVTEVLIGPPGAPLRFDTVVPGGLLERLTYTSRRGERLLKHVEDGRLIRSTSLQGIYRLAADSAEELDRLIRHDAPSGGADEV
;
A
#
# COMPACT_ATOMS: atom_id res chain seq x y z
N MET A 1 -9.47 -3.50 0.74
CA MET A 1 -9.80 -2.23 1.42
C MET A 1 -8.65 -1.79 2.31
N LEU A 2 -8.46 -0.49 2.50
CA LEU A 2 -7.49 0.10 3.44
C LEU A 2 -8.15 1.27 4.20
N PHE A 3 -7.62 1.62 5.39
CA PHE A 3 -8.21 2.62 6.29
C PHE A 3 -7.28 3.83 6.47
N GLY A 4 -7.85 5.03 6.43
CA GLY A 4 -7.12 6.30 6.55
C GLY A 4 -7.74 7.25 7.58
N GLY A 5 -6.98 8.26 7.98
CA GLY A 5 -7.34 9.16 9.08
C GLY A 5 -6.47 10.42 9.15
N PRO A 6 -6.57 11.21 10.24
CA PRO A 6 -5.85 12.48 10.37
C PRO A 6 -4.44 12.35 10.93
N HIS A 7 -3.99 11.16 11.32
CA HIS A 7 -2.72 10.98 12.05
C HIS A 7 -1.60 10.45 11.16
N GLN A 8 -0.34 10.66 11.55
CA GLN A 8 0.81 10.13 10.81
C GLN A 8 0.86 8.60 10.79
N SER A 9 0.40 7.94 11.86
CA SER A 9 0.26 6.48 11.93
C SER A 9 -0.97 5.93 11.20
N LEU A 10 -1.85 6.81 10.75
CA LEU A 10 -3.07 6.50 10.03
C LEU A 10 -3.30 7.59 8.98
N PRO A 11 -2.40 7.70 7.97
CA PRO A 11 -2.37 8.82 7.06
C PRO A 11 -3.62 8.87 6.19
N SER A 12 -4.02 10.09 5.80
CA SER A 12 -5.14 10.26 4.89
C SER A 12 -4.69 10.08 3.44
N PHE A 13 -5.37 9.18 2.72
CA PHE A 13 -5.27 8.99 1.27
C PHE A 13 -5.66 10.25 0.50
N GLN A 14 -6.75 10.91 0.90
CA GLN A 14 -7.17 12.17 0.27
C GLN A 14 -6.12 13.26 0.44
N ARG A 15 -5.58 13.46 1.65
CA ARG A 15 -4.51 14.46 1.89
C ARG A 15 -3.22 14.11 1.16
N ALA A 16 -2.95 12.81 0.97
CA ALA A 16 -1.82 12.33 0.19
C ALA A 16 -2.02 12.47 -1.33
N GLY A 17 -3.22 12.87 -1.77
CA GLY A 17 -3.54 13.11 -3.18
C GLY A 17 -3.80 11.83 -3.98
N VAL A 18 -4.12 10.72 -3.32
CA VAL A 18 -4.48 9.45 -3.96
C VAL A 18 -5.75 9.62 -4.81
N GLN A 19 -5.73 9.10 -6.03
CA GLN A 19 -6.82 9.16 -7.00
C GLN A 19 -7.31 7.77 -7.40
N PRO A 20 -8.56 7.63 -7.90
CA PRO A 20 -8.96 6.44 -8.63
C PRO A 20 -7.98 6.10 -9.76
N GLY A 21 -7.67 4.82 -9.92
CA GLY A 21 -6.66 4.29 -10.84
C GLY A 21 -5.22 4.30 -10.30
N ASP A 22 -4.94 4.94 -9.18
CA ASP A 22 -3.64 4.80 -8.51
C ASP A 22 -3.45 3.36 -8.00
N HIS A 23 -2.19 2.95 -7.85
CA HIS A 23 -1.83 1.70 -7.17
C HIS A 23 -1.23 2.00 -5.80
N ILE A 24 -1.76 1.37 -4.76
CA ILE A 24 -1.22 1.40 -3.40
C ILE A 24 -0.43 0.12 -3.14
N TYR A 25 0.83 0.29 -2.72
CA TYR A 25 1.72 -0.78 -2.29
C TYR A 25 1.90 -0.70 -0.77
N PRO A 26 1.14 -1.46 0.04
CA PRO A 26 1.37 -1.52 1.47
C PRO A 26 2.75 -2.14 1.72
N VAL A 27 3.55 -1.51 2.58
CA VAL A 27 4.90 -1.97 2.89
C VAL A 27 5.11 -2.22 4.37
N ARG A 28 6.07 -3.09 4.68
CA ARG A 28 6.54 -3.35 6.03
C ARG A 28 8.05 -3.29 6.10
N ALA A 29 8.58 -2.51 7.04
CA ALA A 29 9.98 -2.60 7.43
C ALA A 29 10.13 -3.70 8.49
N HIS A 30 11.00 -4.68 8.24
CA HIS A 30 11.26 -5.77 9.18
C HIS A 30 12.69 -6.30 9.01
N ARG A 31 13.43 -6.48 10.11
CA ARG A 31 14.83 -6.97 10.11
C ARG A 31 15.74 -6.25 9.10
N ALA A 32 15.68 -4.91 9.09
CA ALA A 32 16.41 -4.04 8.17
C ALA A 32 16.15 -4.29 6.67
N ARG A 33 14.99 -4.87 6.34
CA ARG A 33 14.51 -5.10 4.97
C ARG A 33 13.16 -4.42 4.76
N LEU A 34 12.89 -4.05 3.52
CA LEU A 34 11.58 -3.58 3.08
C LEU A 34 10.83 -4.75 2.42
N HIS A 35 9.61 -4.99 2.87
CA HIS A 35 8.70 -5.97 2.30
C HIS A 35 7.54 -5.24 1.63
N VAL A 36 7.18 -5.63 0.41
CA VAL A 36 5.96 -5.18 -0.27
C VAL A 36 4.89 -6.23 -0.03
N LEU A 37 3.78 -5.84 0.57
CA LEU A 37 2.78 -6.80 1.04
C LEU A 37 1.77 -7.19 -0.02
N GLY A 38 1.63 -6.39 -1.08
CA GLY A 38 0.64 -6.56 -2.11
C GLY A 38 0.48 -5.29 -2.92
N VAL A 39 -0.54 -5.29 -3.77
CA VAL A 39 -0.94 -4.12 -4.54
C VAL A 39 -2.46 -4.03 -4.55
N LEU A 40 -2.98 -2.82 -4.38
CA LEU A 40 -4.40 -2.50 -4.49
C LEU A 40 -4.58 -1.34 -5.47
N GLU A 41 -5.28 -1.58 -6.57
CA GLU A 41 -5.78 -0.50 -7.43
C GLU A 41 -6.89 0.26 -6.70
N VAL A 42 -6.85 1.58 -6.76
CA VAL A 42 -7.84 2.44 -6.11
C VAL A 42 -9.06 2.58 -7.01
N ALA A 43 -10.22 2.08 -6.58
CA ALA A 43 -11.48 2.38 -7.25
C ALA A 43 -12.08 3.69 -6.73
N ARG A 44 -12.09 3.88 -5.41
CA ARG A 44 -12.61 5.09 -4.74
C ARG A 44 -12.14 5.19 -3.30
N ILE A 45 -12.24 6.39 -2.75
CA ILE A 45 -12.08 6.67 -1.32
C ILE A 45 -13.42 7.22 -0.82
N VAL A 46 -13.97 6.62 0.23
CA VAL A 46 -15.27 7.01 0.81
C VAL A 46 -15.12 7.34 2.29
N PRO A 47 -15.96 8.24 2.84
CA PRO A 47 -16.07 8.40 4.28
C PRO A 47 -16.40 7.06 4.95
N TYR A 48 -15.84 6.80 6.14
CA TYR A 48 -16.02 5.51 6.84
C TYR A 48 -17.51 5.17 7.07
N GLU A 49 -18.32 6.17 7.42
CA GLU A 49 -19.76 6.04 7.62
C GLU A 49 -20.51 5.55 6.36
N ASN A 50 -19.96 5.82 5.18
CA ASN A 50 -20.52 5.43 3.89
C ASN A 50 -19.89 4.16 3.32
N ALA A 51 -18.87 3.59 3.99
CA ALA A 51 -18.18 2.41 3.48
C ALA A 51 -19.12 1.20 3.37
N GLY A 52 -20.11 1.09 4.27
CA GLY A 52 -21.04 -0.04 4.26
C GLY A 52 -21.91 -0.14 3.01
N SER A 53 -22.41 1.00 2.52
CA SER A 53 -23.20 1.05 1.29
C SER A 53 -22.34 1.02 0.02
N ALA A 54 -21.04 1.27 0.16
CA ALA A 54 -20.09 1.27 -0.93
C ALA A 54 -19.37 -0.08 -1.11
N LEU A 55 -19.61 -1.09 -0.28
CA LEU A 55 -18.99 -2.41 -0.41
C LEU A 55 -20.02 -3.43 -0.93
N PRO A 56 -19.59 -4.41 -1.74
CA PRO A 56 -20.39 -5.62 -1.97
C PRO A 56 -20.67 -6.35 -0.63
N ASP A 57 -21.75 -7.12 -0.57
CA ASP A 57 -22.22 -7.76 0.67
C ASP A 57 -21.13 -8.60 1.37
N ASP A 58 -20.32 -9.35 0.61
CA ASP A 58 -19.22 -10.16 1.16
C ASP A 58 -18.11 -9.32 1.82
N ASP A 59 -17.84 -8.13 1.29
CA ASP A 59 -16.85 -7.20 1.86
C ASP A 59 -17.44 -6.36 3.00
N TYR A 60 -18.76 -6.16 3.02
CA TYR A 60 -19.44 -5.55 4.16
C TYR A 60 -19.27 -6.37 5.43
N VAL A 61 -19.38 -7.70 5.35
CA VAL A 61 -19.15 -8.59 6.51
C VAL A 61 -17.73 -8.39 7.05
N LYS A 62 -16.71 -8.33 6.17
CA LYS A 62 -15.33 -8.06 6.58
C LYS A 62 -15.20 -6.70 7.25
N LEU A 63 -15.87 -5.65 6.77
CA LEU A 63 -15.88 -4.34 7.42
C LEU A 63 -16.40 -4.42 8.87
N LEU A 64 -17.32 -5.35 9.17
CA LEU A 64 -17.84 -5.53 10.53
C LEU A 64 -16.77 -6.05 11.50
N ASP A 65 -15.83 -6.88 11.04
CA ASP A 65 -14.68 -7.34 11.84
C ASP A 65 -13.80 -6.16 12.29
N TRP A 66 -13.78 -5.09 11.51
CA TRP A 66 -13.02 -3.87 11.77
C TRP A 66 -13.83 -2.79 12.50
N ARG A 67 -15.03 -3.08 13.01
CA ARG A 67 -15.83 -2.15 13.84
C ARG A 67 -15.06 -1.50 14.98
N PRO A 68 -14.12 -2.16 15.69
CA PRO A 68 -13.32 -1.50 16.71
C PRO A 68 -12.54 -0.28 16.19
N LEU A 69 -12.12 -0.28 14.92
CA LEU A 69 -11.44 0.87 14.32
C LEU A 69 -12.32 2.13 14.26
N LYS A 70 -13.65 1.98 14.25
CA LYS A 70 -14.62 3.09 14.32
C LYS A 70 -14.53 3.87 15.63
N THR A 71 -14.12 3.21 16.72
CA THR A 71 -13.88 3.89 18.00
C THR A 71 -12.57 4.69 17.99
N GLY A 72 -11.74 4.47 16.97
CA GLY A 72 -10.51 5.21 16.69
C GLY A 72 -10.73 6.38 15.73
N CYS A 73 -9.62 6.86 15.16
CA CYS A 73 -9.58 8.06 14.33
C CYS A 73 -9.67 7.76 12.82
N VAL A 74 -10.27 6.63 12.43
CA VAL A 74 -10.50 6.31 11.01
C VAL A 74 -11.60 7.21 10.48
N THR A 75 -11.33 7.91 9.39
CA THR A 75 -12.28 8.81 8.74
C THR A 75 -12.62 8.40 7.31
N GLU A 76 -11.77 7.59 6.68
CA GLU A 76 -11.96 7.19 5.29
C GLU A 76 -11.55 5.75 5.03
N VAL A 77 -12.18 5.16 4.02
CA VAL A 77 -11.93 3.81 3.53
C VAL A 77 -11.59 3.90 2.05
N LEU A 78 -10.43 3.37 1.69
CA LEU A 78 -10.01 3.16 0.32
C LEU A 78 -10.50 1.78 -0.13
N ILE A 79 -11.25 1.77 -1.22
CA ILE A 79 -11.87 0.59 -1.82
C ILE A 79 -11.27 0.40 -3.21
N GLY A 80 -11.02 -0.85 -3.57
CA GLY A 80 -10.52 -1.28 -4.87
C GLY A 80 -11.09 -2.66 -5.21
N PRO A 81 -10.96 -3.11 -6.46
CA PRO A 81 -11.22 -4.50 -6.80
C PRO A 81 -10.32 -5.45 -5.98
N PRO A 82 -10.61 -6.76 -5.95
CA PRO A 82 -9.69 -7.74 -5.38
C PRO A 82 -8.28 -7.54 -5.93
N GLY A 83 -7.34 -7.17 -5.05
CA GLY A 83 -5.94 -6.98 -5.39
C GLY A 83 -5.15 -8.29 -5.39
N ALA A 84 -3.83 -8.18 -5.51
CA ALA A 84 -2.96 -9.33 -5.32
C ALA A 84 -3.09 -9.87 -3.87
N PRO A 85 -3.04 -11.20 -3.65
CA PRO A 85 -3.05 -11.77 -2.30
C PRO A 85 -1.95 -11.14 -1.42
N LEU A 86 -2.27 -10.89 -0.15
CA LEU A 86 -1.27 -10.36 0.78
C LEU A 86 -0.16 -11.38 1.01
N ARG A 87 1.08 -10.91 0.88
CA ARG A 87 2.32 -11.67 1.06
C ARG A 87 3.18 -10.99 2.09
N PHE A 88 3.93 -11.76 2.86
CA PHE A 88 4.81 -11.23 3.90
C PHE A 88 6.30 -11.51 3.62
N ASP A 89 6.58 -12.21 2.52
CA ASP A 89 7.87 -12.74 2.11
C ASP A 89 8.45 -12.05 0.87
N THR A 90 7.68 -11.26 0.13
CA THR A 90 8.18 -10.43 -0.97
C THR A 90 9.09 -9.32 -0.45
N VAL A 91 10.40 -9.58 -0.47
CA VAL A 91 11.46 -8.66 -0.03
C VAL A 91 11.93 -7.82 -1.21
N VAL A 92 11.97 -6.50 -1.03
CA VAL A 92 12.62 -5.59 -1.99
C VAL A 92 14.12 -5.87 -2.02
N PRO A 93 14.69 -6.25 -3.18
CA PRO A 93 16.13 -6.50 -3.30
C PRO A 93 16.95 -5.25 -2.91
N GLY A 94 18.10 -5.46 -2.28
CA GLY A 94 18.93 -4.36 -1.75
C GLY A 94 19.29 -3.30 -2.80
N GLY A 95 19.69 -3.73 -4.00
CA GLY A 95 19.99 -2.80 -5.09
C GLY A 95 18.77 -1.98 -5.54
N LEU A 96 17.57 -2.57 -5.57
CA LEU A 96 16.34 -1.80 -5.83
C LEU A 96 16.04 -0.84 -4.67
N LEU A 97 16.20 -1.30 -3.43
CA LEU A 97 15.98 -0.47 -2.24
C LEU A 97 16.85 0.81 -2.25
N GLU A 98 18.10 0.71 -2.69
CA GLU A 98 19.05 1.83 -2.81
C GLU A 98 18.66 2.85 -3.88
N ARG A 99 17.92 2.43 -4.90
CA ARG A 99 17.51 3.28 -6.03
C ARG A 99 16.06 3.75 -5.93
N LEU A 100 15.30 3.27 -4.94
CA LEU A 100 13.89 3.58 -4.80
C LEU A 100 13.69 5.08 -4.56
N THR A 101 12.92 5.72 -5.44
CA THR A 101 12.63 7.15 -5.40
C THR A 101 11.14 7.42 -5.17
N TYR A 102 10.90 8.48 -4.40
CA TYR A 102 9.61 9.15 -4.32
C TYR A 102 9.63 10.39 -5.20
N THR A 103 8.47 10.75 -5.73
CA THR A 103 8.28 11.99 -6.49
C THR A 103 7.29 12.92 -5.79
N SER A 104 7.49 14.21 -5.99
CA SER A 104 6.65 15.27 -5.43
C SER A 104 6.72 16.52 -6.31
N ARG A 105 5.93 17.55 -5.98
CA ARG A 105 6.03 18.86 -6.63
C ARG A 105 7.42 19.51 -6.51
N ARG A 106 8.27 19.05 -5.59
CA ARG A 106 9.64 19.54 -5.38
C ARG A 106 10.69 18.72 -6.15
N GLY A 107 10.25 17.77 -6.98
CA GLY A 107 11.12 16.81 -7.66
C GLY A 107 11.21 15.48 -6.93
N GLU A 108 12.12 14.65 -7.42
CA GLU A 108 12.37 13.30 -6.92
C GLU A 108 13.36 13.28 -5.77
N ARG A 109 13.22 12.27 -4.91
CA ARG A 109 14.14 12.02 -3.81
C ARG A 109 14.27 10.52 -3.55
N LEU A 110 15.48 10.09 -3.22
CA LEU A 110 15.72 8.72 -2.77
C LEU A 110 15.03 8.42 -1.44
N LEU A 111 14.73 7.14 -1.22
CA LEU A 111 14.39 6.61 0.08
C LEU A 111 15.58 6.83 1.03
N LYS A 112 15.32 7.47 2.17
CA LYS A 112 16.35 7.77 3.16
C LYS A 112 16.65 6.55 4.04
N HIS A 113 17.85 6.55 4.62
CA HIS A 113 18.33 5.56 5.59
C HIS A 113 18.50 4.15 5.00
N VAL A 114 18.95 4.11 3.75
CA VAL A 114 19.38 2.88 3.07
C VAL A 114 20.91 2.87 3.01
N GLU A 115 21.52 1.81 3.53
CA GLU A 115 22.97 1.59 3.55
C GLU A 115 23.24 0.12 3.22
N ASP A 116 24.12 -0.17 2.26
CA ASP A 116 24.48 -1.52 1.81
C ASP A 116 23.26 -2.44 1.56
N GLY A 117 22.28 -1.92 0.82
CA GLY A 117 21.03 -2.61 0.50
C GLY A 117 20.11 -2.88 1.68
N ARG A 118 20.30 -2.19 2.82
CA ARG A 118 19.54 -2.38 4.06
C ARG A 118 18.88 -1.10 4.54
N LEU A 119 17.66 -1.24 5.04
CA LEU A 119 16.92 -0.12 5.65
C LEU A 119 17.30 0.01 7.13
N ILE A 120 18.12 1.01 7.46
CA ILE A 120 18.61 1.26 8.82
C ILE A 120 17.56 1.97 9.68
N ARG A 121 16.69 2.79 9.07
CA ARG A 121 15.56 3.45 9.75
C ARG A 121 14.33 3.49 8.86
N SER A 122 13.15 3.22 9.43
CA SER A 122 11.88 3.20 8.70
C SER A 122 11.11 4.52 8.70
N THR A 123 11.63 5.58 9.32
CA THR A 123 10.95 6.88 9.45
C THR A 123 10.60 7.50 8.10
N SER A 124 11.38 7.23 7.06
CA SER A 124 11.13 7.68 5.68
C SER A 124 9.97 6.96 4.98
N LEU A 125 9.41 5.90 5.60
CA LEU A 125 8.26 5.14 5.14
C LEU A 125 6.95 5.52 5.86
N GLN A 126 7.02 6.36 6.90
CA GLN A 126 5.85 6.71 7.72
C GLN A 126 4.97 7.73 7.00
N GLY A 127 4.01 7.23 6.23
CA GLY A 127 3.03 8.03 5.50
C GLY A 127 2.61 7.38 4.19
N ILE A 128 2.01 8.18 3.32
CA ILE A 128 1.72 7.79 1.94
C ILE A 128 2.57 8.67 1.03
N TYR A 129 3.39 8.04 0.20
CA TYR A 129 4.30 8.72 -0.71
C TYR A 129 4.10 8.20 -2.13
N ARG A 130 4.13 9.11 -3.10
CA ARG A 130 4.07 8.76 -4.51
C ARG A 130 5.46 8.29 -4.95
N LEU A 131 5.53 7.09 -5.51
CA LEU A 131 6.75 6.57 -6.16
C LEU A 131 7.01 7.34 -7.45
N ALA A 132 8.28 7.52 -7.82
CA ALA A 132 8.62 7.86 -9.20
C ALA A 132 8.22 6.72 -10.15
N ALA A 133 8.04 7.03 -11.43
CA ALA A 133 7.53 6.06 -12.42
C ALA A 133 8.35 4.77 -12.45
N ASP A 134 9.68 4.89 -12.58
CA ASP A 134 10.59 3.73 -12.66
C ASP A 134 10.55 2.89 -11.37
N SER A 135 10.48 3.53 -10.21
CA SER A 135 10.34 2.83 -8.92
C SER A 135 9.00 2.13 -8.79
N ALA A 136 7.92 2.72 -9.30
CA ALA A 136 6.61 2.08 -9.32
C ALA A 136 6.60 0.84 -10.21
N GLU A 137 7.22 0.91 -11.39
CA GLU A 137 7.34 -0.22 -12.32
C GLU A 137 8.18 -1.36 -11.73
N GLU A 138 9.32 -1.06 -11.10
CA GLU A 138 10.14 -2.09 -10.46
C GLU A 138 9.40 -2.78 -9.28
N LEU A 139 8.65 -2.03 -8.47
CA LEU A 139 7.84 -2.61 -7.37
C LEU A 139 6.67 -3.44 -7.89
N ASP A 140 5.98 -2.99 -8.93
CA ASP A 140 4.89 -3.73 -9.57
C ASP A 140 5.39 -5.05 -10.17
N ARG A 141 6.54 -5.01 -10.86
CA ARG A 141 7.16 -6.22 -11.42
C ARG A 141 7.54 -7.21 -10.32
N LEU A 142 8.09 -6.72 -9.20
CA LEU A 142 8.45 -7.56 -8.06
C LEU A 142 7.22 -8.30 -7.49
N ILE A 143 6.13 -7.58 -7.23
CA ILE A 143 4.93 -8.20 -6.62
C ILE A 143 4.21 -9.14 -7.57
N ARG A 144 4.23 -8.87 -8.89
CA ARG A 144 3.60 -9.72 -9.91
C ARG A 144 4.43 -10.92 -10.29
N HIS A 145 5.76 -10.84 -10.26
CA HIS A 145 6.63 -11.98 -10.52
C HIS A 145 6.54 -13.00 -9.38
N ASP A 146 6.37 -12.53 -8.15
CA ASP A 146 6.17 -13.41 -7.00
C ASP A 146 4.78 -14.08 -7.03
N ALA A 147 3.76 -13.48 -7.68
CA ALA A 147 2.42 -14.07 -7.79
C ALA A 147 2.51 -15.51 -8.34
N PRO A 148 1.78 -16.49 -7.77
CA PRO A 148 1.84 -17.84 -8.31
C PRO A 148 1.28 -17.73 -9.73
N SER A 149 2.02 -18.21 -10.73
CA SER A 149 1.46 -18.48 -12.04
C SER A 149 0.19 -19.30 -11.82
N GLY A 150 -0.98 -18.69 -12.03
CA GLY A 150 -2.26 -19.32 -11.78
C GLY A 150 -2.30 -20.66 -12.50
N GLY A 151 -2.28 -21.75 -11.74
CA GLY A 151 -2.61 -23.06 -12.26
C GLY A 151 -4.02 -22.96 -12.80
N ALA A 152 -4.15 -23.03 -14.12
CA ALA A 152 -5.36 -23.46 -14.76
C ALA A 152 -5.56 -24.93 -14.35
N ASP A 153 -6.38 -25.16 -13.33
CA ASP A 153 -7.05 -26.45 -13.18
C ASP A 153 -8.50 -26.23 -13.61
N GLU A 154 -8.76 -26.62 -14.86
CA GLU A 154 -10.04 -27.15 -15.29
C GLU A 154 -10.43 -28.31 -14.37
N VAL A 155 -11.62 -28.25 -13.77
CA VAL A 155 -12.51 -29.41 -13.62
C VAL A 155 -13.97 -28.94 -13.70
#